data_AF-A0A7V9GQA3-F1
#
_entry.id   AF-A0A7V9GQA3-F1
#
_cell.length_a   1.000
_cell.length_b   1.000
_cell.length_c   1.000
_cell.angle_alpha   90.00
_cell.angle_beta   90.00
_cell.angle_gamma   90.00
#
_symmetry.space_group_name_H-M   'P 1'
#
loop_
_entity.id
_entity.type
_entity.pdbx_description
1 polymer ?
#
loop_
_entity_poly.entity_id
_entity_poly.type
_entity_poly.pdbx_seq_one_letter_code
_entity_poly.pdbx_strand_id
1 'polypeptide(L)'
;MLSKKIIIIGFILIACVQLYVPAKMIYDQEDVLKSGNEYKFKAAPIDPNDPFRGKYITLRFEANSFSVQNINEWIQGEEVYVQIQADSTGYARIRSVLKEKPKNDPDYVKASIGYVDE
;
A
#
# COMPACT_ATOMS: atom_id res chain seq x y z
N MET A 1 -14.14 46.32 -19.81
CA MET A 1 -14.14 44.98 -20.42
C MET A 1 -12.72 44.45 -20.38
N LEU A 2 -12.48 43.24 -19.85
CA LEU A 2 -11.16 42.62 -19.96
C LEU A 2 -10.79 42.43 -21.44
N SER A 3 -9.51 42.58 -21.78
CA SER A 3 -9.07 42.34 -23.16
C SER A 3 -9.24 40.85 -23.48
N LYS A 4 -9.68 40.53 -24.71
CA LYS A 4 -9.85 39.14 -25.17
C LYS A 4 -8.58 38.30 -24.97
N LYS A 5 -7.40 38.94 -25.08
CA LYS A 5 -6.09 38.31 -24.81
C LYS A 5 -5.96 37.82 -23.37
N ILE A 6 -6.34 38.63 -22.39
CA ILE A 6 -6.28 38.26 -20.97
C ILE A 6 -7.24 37.10 -20.68
N ILE A 7 -8.43 37.11 -21.27
CA ILE A 7 -9.42 36.03 -21.11
C ILE A 7 -8.87 34.70 -21.66
N ILE A 8 -8.26 34.72 -22.85
CA ILE A 8 -7.66 33.52 -23.46
C ILE A 8 -6.51 32.99 -22.60
N ILE A 9 -5.62 33.86 -22.12
CA ILE A 9 -4.50 33.47 -21.25
C ILE A 9 -5.04 32.84 -19.95
N GLY A 10 -6.04 33.46 -19.32
CA GLY A 10 -6.68 32.93 -18.12
C GLY A 10 -7.32 31.57 -18.34
N PHE A 11 -8.00 31.38 -19.48
CA PHE A 11 -8.60 30.10 -19.86
C PHE A 11 -7.55 29.00 -20.02
N ILE A 12 -6.45 29.27 -20.74
CA ILE A 12 -5.35 28.31 -20.94
C ILE A 12 -4.74 27.92 -19.59
N LEU A 13 -4.51 28.90 -18.70
CA LEU A 13 -3.94 28.64 -17.38
C LEU A 13 -4.84 27.72 -16.56
N ILE A 14 -6.15 28.00 -16.52
CA ILE A 14 -7.13 27.16 -15.83
C ILE A 14 -7.16 25.75 -16.43
N ALA A 15 -7.18 25.63 -17.76
CA ALA A 15 -7.15 24.33 -18.44
C ALA A 15 -5.89 23.53 -18.10
N CYS A 16 -4.72 24.16 -18.05
CA CYS A 16 -3.47 23.52 -17.61
C CYS A 16 -3.55 23.03 -16.16
N VAL A 17 -4.10 23.85 -15.24
CA VAL A 17 -4.28 23.45 -13.83
C VAL A 17 -5.25 22.26 -13.71
N GLN A 18 -6.34 22.25 -14.49
CA GLN A 18 -7.30 21.15 -14.51
C GLN A 18 -6.68 19.85 -15.05
N LEU A 19 -5.83 19.93 -16.08
CA LEU A 19 -5.14 18.77 -16.65
C LEU A 19 -3.98 18.27 -15.78
N TYR A 20 -3.38 19.12 -14.95
CA TYR A 20 -2.25 18.75 -14.10
C TYR A 20 -2.59 17.61 -13.14
N VAL A 21 -3.76 17.64 -12.50
CA VAL A 21 -4.17 16.62 -11.51
C VAL A 21 -4.21 15.20 -12.11
N PRO A 22 -4.99 14.91 -13.17
CA PRO A 22 -5.00 13.58 -13.77
C PRO A 22 -3.66 13.21 -14.41
N ALA A 23 -2.94 14.17 -15.00
CA ALA A 23 -1.61 13.91 -15.55
C ALA A 23 -0.62 13.45 -14.46
N LYS A 24 -0.66 14.09 -13.28
CA LYS A 24 0.18 13.72 -12.15
C LYS A 24 -0.20 12.35 -11.59
N MET A 25 -1.50 12.05 -11.48
CA MET A 25 -1.96 10.71 -11.07
C MET A 25 -1.44 9.61 -12.00
N ILE A 26 -1.51 9.83 -13.32
CA ILE A 26 -0.99 8.86 -14.31
C ILE A 26 0.53 8.73 -14.17
N TYR A 27 1.24 9.86 -14.07
CA TYR A 27 2.69 9.86 -13.91
C TYR A 27 3.14 9.09 -12.67
N ASP A 28 2.48 9.28 -11.53
CA ASP A 28 2.84 8.61 -10.27
C ASP A 28 2.66 7.09 -10.36
N GLN A 29 1.60 6.62 -11.02
CA GLN A 29 1.39 5.18 -11.25
C GLN A 29 2.44 4.60 -12.20
N GLU A 30 2.72 5.30 -13.30
CA GLU A 30 3.75 4.90 -14.27
C GLU A 30 5.16 4.83 -13.66
N ASP A 31 5.48 5.77 -12.77
CA ASP A 31 6.75 5.81 -12.06
C ASP A 31 6.90 4.60 -11.12
N VAL A 32 5.84 4.25 -10.37
CA VAL A 32 5.80 3.05 -9.53
C VAL A 32 5.94 1.78 -10.37
N LEU A 33 5.29 1.69 -11.53
CA LEU A 33 5.40 0.52 -12.41
C LEU A 33 6.80 0.37 -13.03
N LYS A 34 7.51 1.48 -13.29
CA LYS A 34 8.84 1.47 -13.92
C LYS A 34 9.99 1.31 -12.93
N SER A 35 9.88 1.93 -11.76
CA SER A 35 10.98 2.05 -10.79
C SER A 35 10.73 1.32 -9.48
N GLY A 36 9.49 0.89 -9.22
CA GLY A 36 9.12 0.21 -7.97
C GLY A 36 9.61 -1.23 -7.89
N ASN A 37 9.65 -1.75 -6.66
CA ASN A 37 9.96 -3.14 -6.36
C ASN A 37 8.66 -3.97 -6.31
N GLU A 38 8.56 -5.03 -7.11
CA GLU A 38 7.41 -5.94 -7.11
C GLU A 38 7.50 -6.95 -5.95
N TYR A 39 6.44 -7.04 -5.14
CA TYR A 39 6.32 -8.02 -4.06
C TYR A 39 5.08 -8.89 -4.23
N LYS A 40 5.29 -10.22 -4.26
CA LYS A 40 4.21 -11.20 -4.44
C LYS A 40 3.78 -11.77 -3.11
N PHE A 41 2.61 -11.38 -2.60
CA PHE A 41 2.09 -11.96 -1.35
C PHE A 41 1.39 -13.28 -1.60
N LYS A 42 1.79 -14.31 -0.85
CA LYS A 42 1.18 -15.64 -0.98
C LYS A 42 -0.21 -15.65 -0.36
N ALA A 43 -1.22 -15.98 -1.16
CA ALA A 43 -2.59 -16.06 -0.70
C ALA A 43 -2.79 -17.29 0.18
N ALA A 44 -3.50 -17.12 1.30
CA ALA A 44 -3.96 -18.21 2.14
C ALA A 44 -5.28 -18.75 1.59
N PRO A 45 -5.41 -20.08 1.39
CA PRO A 45 -6.58 -20.67 0.77
C PRO A 45 -7.82 -20.53 1.67
N ILE A 46 -8.92 -20.04 1.10
CA ILE A 46 -10.26 -20.02 1.71
C ILE A 46 -11.25 -20.50 0.67
N ASP A 47 -12.18 -21.37 1.07
CA ASP A 47 -13.30 -21.79 0.20
C ASP A 47 -14.20 -20.58 -0.11
N PRO A 48 -14.31 -20.15 -1.39
CA PRO A 48 -15.05 -18.95 -1.76
C PRO A 48 -16.58 -19.15 -1.83
N ASN A 49 -17.10 -20.35 -1.59
CA ASN A 49 -18.54 -20.60 -1.65
C ASN A 49 -19.21 -20.33 -0.30
N ASP A 50 -20.05 -19.29 -0.26
CA ASP A 50 -21.00 -19.03 0.83
C ASP A 50 -22.44 -19.21 0.29
N PRO A 51 -23.23 -20.16 0.80
CA PRO A 51 -24.57 -20.45 0.29
C PRO A 51 -25.58 -19.30 0.47
N PHE A 52 -25.31 -18.33 1.36
CA PHE A 52 -26.20 -17.19 1.61
C PHE A 52 -25.71 -15.89 0.96
N ARG A 53 -24.39 -15.72 0.82
CA ARG A 53 -23.81 -14.52 0.20
C ARG A 53 -23.54 -14.70 -1.31
N GLY A 54 -23.48 -15.93 -1.80
CA GLY A 54 -23.05 -16.22 -3.17
C GLY A 54 -21.53 -16.35 -3.29
N LYS A 55 -20.99 -16.07 -4.48
CA LYS A 55 -19.57 -16.29 -4.79
C LYS A 55 -18.73 -15.05 -4.45
N TYR A 56 -18.22 -14.97 -3.22
CA TYR A 56 -17.28 -13.93 -2.79
C TYR A 56 -15.92 -14.54 -2.44
N ILE A 57 -14.84 -13.95 -2.95
CA ILE A 57 -13.47 -14.36 -2.60
C ILE A 57 -12.97 -13.43 -1.51
N THR A 58 -12.69 -13.99 -0.34
CA THR A 58 -11.95 -13.27 0.71
C THR A 58 -10.46 -13.50 0.47
N LEU A 59 -9.71 -12.44 0.20
CA LEU A 59 -8.25 -12.53 0.12
C LEU A 59 -7.68 -12.54 1.54
N ARG A 60 -7.01 -13.64 1.90
CA ARG A 60 -6.08 -13.69 3.03
C ARG A 60 -4.69 -13.95 2.50
N PHE A 61 -3.68 -13.54 3.26
CA PHE A 61 -2.29 -13.74 2.90
C PHE A 61 -1.57 -14.45 4.05
N GLU A 62 -0.58 -15.28 3.73
CA GLU A 62 0.27 -15.92 4.75
C GLU A 62 1.05 -14.86 5.54
N ALA A 63 1.51 -13.80 4.88
CA ALA A 63 2.21 -12.66 5.48
C ALA A 63 1.26 -11.66 6.19
N ASN A 64 0.18 -12.14 6.80
CA ASN A 64 -0.74 -11.33 7.60
C ASN A 64 -0.51 -11.48 9.11
N SER A 65 0.37 -12.41 9.51
CA SER A 65 0.81 -12.61 10.89
C SER A 65 2.34 -12.76 10.94
N PHE A 66 2.93 -12.44 12.09
CA PHE A 66 4.37 -12.54 12.32
C PHE A 66 4.64 -12.87 13.79
N SER A 67 5.48 -13.87 14.04
CA SER A 67 5.86 -14.25 15.41
C SER A 67 6.90 -13.27 15.97
N VAL A 68 6.60 -12.72 17.13
CA VAL A 68 7.48 -11.81 17.89
C VAL A 68 7.91 -12.49 19.19
N GLN A 69 9.08 -12.13 19.73
CA GLN A 69 9.58 -12.74 20.97
C GLN A 69 8.91 -12.16 22.23
N ASN A 70 8.64 -10.85 22.26
CA ASN A 70 8.08 -10.16 23.42
C ASN A 70 6.68 -9.62 23.12
N ILE A 71 5.65 -10.43 23.34
CA ILE A 71 4.25 -10.08 23.10
C ILE A 71 3.83 -8.81 23.87
N ASN A 72 4.29 -8.66 25.12
CA ASN A 72 3.97 -7.53 25.99
C ASN A 72 4.43 -6.16 25.46
N GLU A 73 5.35 -6.13 24.49
CA GLU A 73 5.79 -4.89 23.87
C GLU A 73 4.78 -4.36 22.85
N TRP A 74 3.81 -5.17 22.42
CA TRP A 74 2.92 -4.84 21.31
C TRP A 74 1.50 -4.65 21.78
N ILE A 75 0.87 -3.58 21.33
CA ILE A 75 -0.49 -3.23 21.73
C ILE A 75 -1.41 -3.30 20.52
N GLN A 76 -2.58 -3.92 20.70
CA GLN A 76 -3.61 -3.94 19.67
C GLN A 76 -3.99 -2.51 19.23
N GLY A 77 -4.11 -2.29 17.92
CA GLY A 77 -4.38 -0.99 17.32
C GLY A 77 -3.15 -0.10 17.16
N GLU A 78 -1.99 -0.48 17.73
CA GLU A 78 -0.74 0.27 17.56
C GLU A 78 -0.33 0.31 16.08
N GLU A 79 0.18 1.47 15.66
CA GLU A 79 0.71 1.68 14.33
C GLU A 79 2.16 1.18 14.25
N VAL A 80 2.47 0.37 13.25
CA VAL A 80 3.77 -0.25 13.06
C VAL A 80 4.25 -0.17 11.62
N TYR A 81 5.56 -0.32 11.45
CA TYR A 81 6.25 -0.38 10.17
C TYR A 81 6.73 -1.81 9.95
N VAL A 82 6.15 -2.49 8.97
CA VAL A 82 6.44 -3.88 8.63
C VAL A 82 7.43 -3.90 7.48
N GLN A 83 8.66 -4.35 7.75
CA GLN A 83 9.67 -4.52 6.71
C GLN A 83 9.40 -5.81 5.93
N ILE A 84 9.49 -5.73 4.61
CA ILE A 84 9.21 -6.84 3.70
C ILE A 84 10.46 -7.25 2.93
N GLN A 85 10.57 -8.52 2.59
CA GLN A 85 11.65 -9.04 1.76
C GLN A 85 11.14 -10.20 0.90
N ALA A 86 11.76 -10.43 -0.25
CA ALA A 86 11.50 -11.62 -1.03
C ALA A 86 12.13 -12.85 -0.36
N ASP A 87 11.43 -13.98 -0.39
CA ASP A 87 11.95 -15.28 -0.02
C ASP A 87 12.66 -15.96 -1.21
N SER A 88 13.20 -17.16 -0.98
CA SER A 88 13.91 -17.94 -2.00
C SER A 88 13.01 -18.39 -3.16
N THR A 89 11.69 -18.34 -2.98
CA THR A 89 10.69 -18.71 -3.99
C THR A 89 10.11 -17.49 -4.72
N GLY A 90 10.54 -16.28 -4.37
CA GLY A 90 10.08 -15.03 -4.97
C GLY A 90 8.79 -14.47 -4.37
N TYR A 91 8.32 -14.99 -3.24
CA TYR A 91 7.18 -14.44 -2.49
C TYR A 91 7.64 -13.49 -1.39
N ALA A 92 6.82 -12.49 -1.08
CA ALA A 92 7.05 -11.53 -0.04
C ALA A 92 6.79 -12.16 1.34
N ARG A 93 7.74 -11.98 2.25
CA ARG A 93 7.63 -12.35 3.66
C ARG A 93 7.94 -11.15 4.56
N ILE A 94 7.36 -11.15 5.74
CA ILE A 94 7.69 -10.18 6.77
C ILE A 94 9.12 -10.47 7.28
N ARG A 95 9.98 -9.46 7.25
CA ARG A 95 11.34 -9.52 7.79
C ARG A 95 11.35 -9.16 9.28
N SER A 96 10.66 -8.09 9.63
CA SER A 96 10.64 -7.50 10.96
C SER A 96 9.49 -6.50 11.08
N VAL A 97 9.09 -6.23 12.31
CA VAL A 97 8.09 -5.21 12.66
C VAL A 97 8.79 -4.18 13.55
N LEU A 98 8.63 -2.91 13.22
CA LEU A 98 9.24 -1.78 13.93
C LEU A 98 8.15 -0.82 14.41
N LYS A 99 8.35 -0.21 15.58
CA LYS A 99 7.48 0.87 16.08
C LYS A 99 7.78 2.22 15.43
N GLU A 100 9.02 2.40 15.00
CA GLU A 100 9.47 3.61 14.34
C GLU A 100 9.75 3.37 12.85
N LYS A 101 9.61 4.43 12.06
CA LYS A 101 9.86 4.39 10.63
C LYS A 101 11.34 4.04 10.35
N PRO A 102 11.62 3.01 9.54
CA PRO A 102 13.00 2.68 9.18
C PRO A 102 13.64 3.82 8.37
N LYS A 103 14.88 4.18 8.72
CA LYS A 103 15.63 5.27 8.05
C LYS A 103 16.39 4.81 6.81
N ASN A 104 16.90 3.57 6.83
CA ASN A 104 17.83 3.04 5.83
C ASN A 104 17.23 1.91 4.98
N ASP A 105 15.95 1.60 5.18
CA ASP A 105 15.28 0.50 4.48
C ASP A 105 13.99 1.06 3.85
N PRO A 106 13.92 1.18 2.51
CA PRO A 106 12.75 1.69 1.83
C PRO A 106 11.62 0.65 1.72
N ASP A 107 11.91 -0.63 1.91
CA ASP A 107 10.97 -1.72 1.66
C ASP A 107 10.16 -2.04 2.93
N TYR A 108 9.21 -1.16 3.23
CA TYR A 108 8.30 -1.33 4.36
C TYR A 108 6.86 -0.93 4.03
N VAL A 109 5.93 -1.50 4.79
CA VAL A 109 4.51 -1.15 4.76
C VAL A 109 4.08 -0.66 6.12
N LYS A 110 3.26 0.40 6.13
CA LYS A 110 2.65 0.92 7.35
C LYS A 110 1.38 0.11 7.65
N ALA A 111 1.26 -0.42 8.87
CA ALA A 111 0.15 -1.27 9.27
C ALA A 111 -0.32 -0.96 10.71
N SER A 112 -1.45 -1.54 11.11
CA SER A 112 -1.94 -1.50 12.50
C SER A 112 -2.11 -2.92 13.02
N ILE A 113 -1.78 -3.12 14.30
CA ILE A 113 -1.84 -4.44 14.94
C ILE A 113 -3.30 -4.86 15.14
N GLY A 114 -3.72 -5.93 14.46
CA GLY A 114 -5.08 -6.46 14.56
C GLY A 114 -5.37 -7.13 15.91
N TYR A 115 -4.47 -8.00 16.37
CA TYR A 115 -4.47 -8.63 17.68
C TYR A 115 -3.05 -9.16 17.99
N VAL A 116 -2.80 -9.50 19.24
CA VAL A 116 -1.58 -10.19 19.66
C VAL A 116 -1.99 -11.38 20.51
N ASP A 117 -1.52 -12.57 20.15
CA ASP A 117 -1.78 -13.83 20.83
C ASP A 117 -0.46 -14.52 21.26
N GLU A 118 -0.56 -15.47 22.19
CA GLU A 118 0.54 -16.29 22.70
C GLU A 118 0.88 -17.48 21.80
#